data_AF-A0A5N7JPV6-F1
#
_entry.id   AF-A0A5N7JPV6-F1
#
_cell.length_a   1.000
_cell.length_b   1.000
_cell.length_c   1.000
_cell.angle_alpha   90.00
_cell.angle_beta   90.00
_cell.angle_gamma   90.00
#
_symmetry.space_group_name_H-M   'P 1'
#
loop_
_entity.id
_entity.type
_entity.pdbx_description
1 polymer ?
#
loop_
_entity_poly.entity_id
_entity_poly.type
_entity_poly.pdbx_seq_one_letter_code
_entity_poly.pdbx_strand_id
1 'polypeptide(L)'
;MIDLLTLTVVPPKPALWRRWTSLRVFSYYNRLAAMVLMANAAFVLMGLNLQAINVQVLSDMVLINLSIAILIRQQYVINALFWLATRVPLTWPLRVRRSAAKVYHFGGLHSGAALAATAWFTVMVGVQVARYLQAPGSVSPAWLWLSGVLLSLLMLMVIMAQPQIRGRFHNGFERVHRFAGWSALLLFWGLALLASYESSSNLLHSASFWMLVLLTLSIALPWLRLRKVAIEHVRPSGHAVVTRFTHTTPFVGSATALSRHPLLEWHSFANIPAPGEAGFRLIISKAGDWTGRFIEDLPQHVWVKGITTAGVANVETLFKSVVYIATGSGIGPVMPHLLAAKTPIQLIWSTRSPRKTYGDALVDEILRAQPGALIWDTDERGKPDLLQLAYGAVQAVGAEAVICIANQALTQRLVEALEARGIPAYGAIWDS
;
A
#
# COMPACT_ATOMS: atom_id res chain seq x y z
N MET A 1 -32.36 -14.15 -2.22
CA MET A 1 -31.25 -13.50 -1.47
C MET A 1 -31.30 -11.99 -1.57
N ILE A 2 -31.40 -11.40 -2.77
CA ILE A 2 -31.44 -9.93 -2.93
C ILE A 2 -32.52 -9.27 -2.07
N ASP A 3 -33.77 -9.76 -2.16
CA ASP A 3 -34.90 -9.17 -1.42
C ASP A 3 -34.69 -9.22 0.11
N LEU A 4 -34.15 -10.34 0.59
CA LEU A 4 -33.82 -10.52 2.01
C LEU A 4 -32.76 -9.50 2.48
N LEU A 5 -31.76 -9.23 1.65
CA LEU A 5 -30.69 -8.28 1.97
C LEU A 5 -31.18 -6.83 1.92
N THR A 6 -32.03 -6.48 0.95
CA THR A 6 -32.59 -5.13 0.82
C THR A 6 -33.62 -4.78 1.89
N LEU A 7 -34.17 -5.79 2.57
CA LEU A 7 -35.07 -5.60 3.72
C LEU A 7 -34.33 -5.62 5.07
N THR A 8 -33.01 -5.87 5.06
CA THR A 8 -32.25 -5.95 6.31
C THR A 8 -32.16 -4.57 6.97
N VAL A 9 -32.57 -4.48 8.22
CA VAL A 9 -32.42 -3.25 9.02
C VAL A 9 -31.02 -3.19 9.60
N VAL A 10 -30.25 -2.18 9.21
CA VAL A 10 -28.91 -1.95 9.76
C VAL A 10 -29.05 -1.25 11.12
N PRO A 11 -28.50 -1.81 12.22
CA PRO A 11 -28.62 -1.18 13.53
C PRO A 11 -27.96 0.21 13.54
N PRO A 12 -28.43 1.15 14.38
CA PRO A 12 -27.80 2.45 14.51
C PRO A 12 -26.35 2.31 14.98
N LYS A 13 -25.51 3.30 14.65
CA LYS A 13 -24.12 3.30 15.10
C LYS A 13 -24.07 3.44 16.64
N PRO A 14 -23.25 2.66 17.35
CA PRO A 14 -23.03 2.85 18.77
C PRO A 14 -22.51 4.25 19.11
N ALA A 15 -22.66 4.64 20.38
CA ALA A 15 -22.12 5.90 20.91
C ALA A 15 -20.61 6.04 20.62
N LEU A 16 -20.14 7.27 20.38
CA LEU A 16 -18.78 7.54 19.91
C LEU A 16 -17.69 6.92 20.81
N TRP A 17 -17.85 6.98 22.14
CA TRP A 17 -16.91 6.41 23.11
C TRP A 17 -16.75 4.89 22.99
N ARG A 18 -17.72 4.16 22.43
CA ARG A 18 -17.62 2.71 22.18
C ARG A 18 -16.95 2.38 20.84
N ARG A 19 -16.78 3.37 19.95
CA ARG A 19 -16.29 3.18 18.58
C ARG A 19 -15.19 4.14 18.16
N TRP A 20 -14.56 4.84 19.10
CA TRP A 20 -13.52 5.83 18.76
C TRP A 20 -12.36 5.19 17.99
N THR A 21 -12.04 3.93 18.27
CA THR A 21 -11.02 3.14 17.56
C THR A 21 -11.40 2.81 16.10
N SER A 22 -12.68 2.91 15.72
CA SER A 22 -13.11 2.72 14.33
C SER A 22 -13.06 4.03 13.52
N LEU A 23 -12.80 5.17 14.17
CA LEU A 23 -12.70 6.45 13.48
C LEU A 23 -11.44 6.50 12.62
N ARG A 24 -11.55 7.18 11.47
CA ARG A 24 -10.45 7.34 10.50
C ARG A 24 -9.17 7.89 11.08
N VAL A 25 -9.28 8.86 12.00
CA VAL A 25 -8.12 9.48 12.68
C VAL A 25 -7.32 8.43 13.44
N PHE A 26 -7.99 7.42 14.01
CA PHE A 26 -7.38 6.30 14.72
C PHE A 26 -7.26 5.04 13.86
N SER A 27 -7.15 5.18 12.53
CA SER A 27 -6.84 4.04 11.64
C SER A 27 -5.52 3.37 12.04
N TYR A 28 -5.36 2.09 11.72
CA TYR A 28 -4.12 1.35 12.01
C TYR A 28 -2.90 2.01 11.36
N TYR A 29 -3.05 2.54 10.15
CA TYR A 29 -2.05 3.38 9.50
C TYR A 29 -1.57 4.52 10.41
N ASN A 30 -2.50 5.35 10.90
CA ASN A 30 -2.16 6.49 11.75
C ASN A 30 -1.60 6.06 13.11
N ARG A 31 -2.05 4.93 13.66
CA ARG A 31 -1.47 4.37 14.90
C ARG A 31 -0.03 3.94 14.71
N LEU A 32 0.29 3.29 13.60
CA LEU A 32 1.67 2.90 13.28
C LEU A 32 2.56 4.13 13.06
N ALA A 33 2.05 5.14 12.34
CA ALA A 33 2.78 6.40 12.18
C ALA A 33 3.01 7.10 13.54
N ALA A 34 1.96 7.23 14.35
CA ALA A 34 2.04 7.82 15.68
C ALA A 34 2.96 7.03 16.61
N MET A 35 2.96 5.69 16.53
CA MET A 35 3.86 4.84 17.31
C MET A 35 5.34 5.18 17.03
N VAL A 36 5.71 5.31 15.75
CA VAL A 36 7.09 5.69 15.38
C VAL A 36 7.42 7.09 15.91
N LEU A 37 6.52 8.06 15.74
CA LEU A 37 6.74 9.43 16.21
C LEU A 37 6.82 9.51 17.74
N MET A 38 5.97 8.80 18.46
CA MET A 38 5.99 8.73 19.92
C MET A 38 7.26 8.04 20.44
N ALA A 39 7.75 6.99 19.77
CA ALA A 39 9.01 6.36 20.14
C ALA A 39 10.19 7.33 20.01
N ASN A 40 10.23 8.12 18.93
CA ASN A 40 11.23 9.17 18.74
C ASN A 40 11.10 10.30 19.77
N ALA A 41 9.87 10.72 20.09
CA ALA A 41 9.62 11.72 21.13
C ALA A 41 10.01 11.22 22.53
N ALA A 42 9.72 9.96 22.84
CA ALA A 42 10.14 9.33 24.09
C ALA A 42 11.67 9.28 24.19
N PHE A 43 12.39 9.00 23.09
CA PHE A 43 13.85 9.07 23.07
C PHE A 43 14.37 10.47 23.43
N VAL A 44 13.77 11.53 22.89
CA VAL A 44 14.10 12.93 23.25
C VAL A 44 13.83 13.19 24.73
N LEU A 45 12.69 12.73 25.27
CA LEU A 45 12.30 12.98 26.65
C LEU A 45 13.11 12.16 27.67
N MET A 46 13.48 10.93 27.32
CA MET A 46 14.27 10.02 28.16
C MET A 46 15.78 10.24 28.03
N GLY A 47 16.23 10.93 26.98
CA GLY A 47 17.59 11.44 26.82
C GLY A 47 17.85 12.59 27.79
N LEU A 48 17.77 12.30 29.10
CA LEU A 48 17.77 13.21 30.25
C LEU A 48 19.00 14.14 30.37
N ASN A 49 19.92 14.08 29.40
CA ASN A 49 20.99 15.03 29.27
C ASN A 49 21.04 15.53 27.82
N LEU A 50 20.42 16.67 27.53
CA LEU A 50 20.45 17.30 26.20
C LEU A 50 21.90 17.52 25.70
N GLN A 51 22.87 17.58 26.62
CA GLN A 51 24.30 17.63 26.31
C GLN A 51 24.87 16.32 25.73
N ALA A 52 24.18 15.19 25.91
CA ALA A 52 24.56 13.89 25.33
C ALA A 52 24.10 13.72 23.88
N ILE A 53 23.20 14.58 23.38
CA ILE A 53 22.77 14.57 21.97
C ILE A 53 23.85 15.26 21.14
N ASN A 54 24.86 14.47 20.77
CA ASN A 54 25.89 14.90 19.82
C ASN A 54 25.45 14.62 18.38
N VAL A 55 26.24 15.09 17.41
CA VAL A 55 25.96 14.94 15.98
C VAL A 55 25.87 13.46 15.57
N GLN A 56 26.62 12.57 16.22
CA GLN A 56 26.57 11.13 15.93
C GLN A 56 25.20 10.54 16.29
N VAL A 57 24.67 10.85 17.48
CA VAL A 57 23.34 10.39 17.89
C VAL A 57 22.26 10.88 16.91
N LEU A 58 22.34 12.14 16.47
CA LEU A 58 21.41 12.68 15.48
C LEU A 58 21.52 11.92 14.15
N SER A 59 22.74 11.65 13.68
CA SER A 59 22.99 10.88 12.46
C SER A 59 22.42 9.46 12.55
N ASP A 60 22.62 8.78 13.69
CA ASP A 60 22.11 7.43 13.93
C ASP A 60 20.57 7.41 13.93
N MET A 61 19.93 8.41 14.56
CA MET A 61 18.47 8.53 14.56
C MET A 61 17.91 8.80 13.16
N VAL A 62 18.59 9.61 12.33
CA VAL A 62 18.22 9.79 10.91
C VAL A 62 18.30 8.44 10.20
N LEU A 63 19.40 7.71 10.35
CA LEU A 63 19.64 6.46 9.66
C LEU A 63 18.64 5.36 10.05
N ILE A 64 18.33 5.21 11.34
CA ILE A 64 17.36 4.22 11.84
C ILE A 64 15.98 4.49 11.24
N ASN A 65 15.50 5.72 11.33
CA ASN A 65 14.18 6.09 10.81
C ASN A 65 14.14 6.00 9.26
N LEU A 66 15.19 6.43 8.57
CA LEU A 66 15.29 6.27 7.12
C LEU A 66 15.28 4.80 6.70
N SER A 67 15.95 3.95 7.48
CA SER A 67 15.99 2.51 7.23
C SER A 67 14.62 1.87 7.37
N ILE A 68 13.89 2.19 8.44
CA ILE A 68 12.50 1.73 8.62
C ILE A 68 11.63 2.23 7.45
N ALA A 69 11.76 3.52 7.09
CA ALA A 69 10.97 4.12 6.03
C ALA A 69 11.15 3.40 4.68
N ILE A 70 12.38 3.01 4.33
CA ILE A 70 12.67 2.35 3.04
C ILE A 70 12.37 0.85 3.10
N LEU A 71 12.85 0.14 4.13
CA LEU A 71 12.78 -1.32 4.19
C LEU A 71 11.34 -1.82 4.29
N ILE A 72 10.45 -1.10 4.98
CA ILE A 72 9.04 -1.49 5.10
C ILE A 72 8.28 -1.45 3.77
N ARG A 73 8.81 -0.74 2.76
CA ARG A 73 8.26 -0.65 1.41
C ARG A 73 8.89 -1.66 0.45
N GLN A 74 9.82 -2.48 0.92
CA GLN A 74 10.50 -3.48 0.11
C GLN A 74 9.59 -4.70 -0.13
N GLN A 75 9.48 -5.16 -1.38
CA GLN A 75 8.56 -6.22 -1.82
C GLN A 75 8.68 -7.57 -1.06
N TYR A 76 9.90 -8.05 -0.77
CA TYR A 76 10.17 -9.21 0.07
C TYR A 76 9.77 -8.97 1.52
N VAL A 77 10.01 -7.77 2.07
CA VAL A 77 9.57 -7.43 3.44
C VAL A 77 8.05 -7.44 3.52
N ILE A 78 7.37 -6.81 2.56
CA ILE A 78 5.90 -6.84 2.47
C ILE A 78 5.40 -8.27 2.39
N ASN A 79 5.97 -9.10 1.49
CA ASN A 79 5.57 -10.50 1.37
C ASN A 79 5.84 -11.31 2.65
N ALA A 80 6.96 -11.07 3.33
CA ALA A 80 7.28 -11.70 4.60
C ALA A 80 6.29 -11.31 5.71
N LEU A 81 5.88 -10.03 5.77
CA LEU A 81 4.87 -9.56 6.71
C LEU A 81 3.52 -10.23 6.48
N PHE A 82 3.07 -10.28 5.22
CA PHE A 82 1.82 -10.98 4.89
C PHE A 82 1.92 -12.48 5.17
N TRP A 83 3.01 -13.12 4.79
CA TRP A 83 3.25 -14.54 5.05
C TRP A 83 3.25 -14.87 6.55
N LEU A 84 3.82 -14.00 7.38
CA LEU A 84 3.80 -14.16 8.83
C LEU A 84 2.39 -13.92 9.38
N ALA A 85 1.73 -12.85 8.95
CA ALA A 85 0.40 -12.47 9.41
C ALA A 85 -0.65 -13.53 9.07
N THR A 86 -0.61 -14.14 7.88
CA THR A 86 -1.59 -15.14 7.43
C THR A 86 -1.36 -16.54 8.02
N ARG A 87 -0.30 -16.75 8.81
CA ARG A 87 -0.07 -17.99 9.56
C ARG A 87 -0.78 -18.06 10.91
N VAL A 88 -1.47 -17.00 11.32
CA VAL A 88 -2.29 -17.03 12.54
C VAL A 88 -3.41 -18.08 12.37
N PRO A 89 -3.47 -19.14 13.19
CA PRO A 89 -4.43 -20.22 13.02
C PRO A 89 -5.89 -19.76 13.16
N LEU A 90 -6.80 -20.40 12.42
CA LEU A 90 -8.26 -20.14 12.53
C LEU A 90 -8.84 -20.47 13.92
N THR A 91 -8.13 -21.27 14.73
CA THR A 91 -8.50 -21.60 16.11
C THR A 91 -8.25 -20.47 17.09
N TRP A 92 -7.39 -19.50 16.74
CA TRP A 92 -7.11 -18.36 17.61
C TRP A 92 -8.33 -17.42 17.72
N PRO A 93 -8.46 -16.70 18.85
CA PRO A 93 -9.55 -15.76 19.04
C PRO A 93 -9.66 -14.76 17.88
N LEU A 94 -10.89 -14.47 17.43
CA LEU A 94 -11.16 -13.55 16.32
C LEU A 94 -10.49 -12.18 16.51
N ARG A 95 -10.31 -11.73 17.76
CA ARG A 95 -9.60 -10.48 18.08
C ARG A 95 -8.16 -10.47 17.57
N VAL A 96 -7.44 -11.59 17.68
CA VAL A 96 -6.06 -11.70 17.22
C VAL A 96 -6.00 -11.74 15.69
N ARG A 97 -6.84 -12.59 15.08
CA ARG A 97 -6.97 -12.69 13.62
C ARG A 97 -7.36 -11.36 12.97
N ARG A 98 -8.30 -10.63 13.61
CA ARG A 98 -8.71 -9.29 13.19
C ARG A 98 -7.56 -8.28 13.19
N SER A 99 -6.71 -8.33 14.20
CA SER A 99 -5.54 -7.43 14.29
C SER A 99 -4.47 -7.82 13.27
N ALA A 100 -4.18 -9.12 13.11
CA ALA A 100 -3.23 -9.61 12.12
C ALA A 100 -3.63 -9.23 10.68
N ALA A 101 -4.94 -9.28 10.39
CA ALA A 101 -5.48 -8.86 9.09
C ALA A 101 -5.30 -7.36 8.77
N LYS A 102 -4.81 -6.53 9.71
CA LYS A 102 -4.45 -5.12 9.46
C LYS A 102 -2.99 -4.96 8.97
N VAL A 103 -2.29 -6.05 8.64
CA VAL A 103 -0.90 -6.04 8.15
C VAL A 103 -0.65 -5.07 7.00
N TYR A 104 -1.62 -4.88 6.10
CA TYR A 104 -1.54 -3.98 4.95
C TYR A 104 -1.47 -2.48 5.31
N HIS A 105 -1.56 -2.11 6.60
CA HIS A 105 -1.37 -0.74 7.09
C HIS A 105 0.10 -0.35 7.28
N PHE A 106 1.05 -1.18 6.85
CA PHE A 106 2.50 -0.96 7.00
C PHE A 106 3.00 0.39 6.43
N GLY A 107 2.26 1.01 5.50
CA GLY A 107 2.52 2.38 5.05
C GLY A 107 2.56 3.43 6.18
N GLY A 108 1.88 3.17 7.30
CA GLY A 108 1.96 4.02 8.49
C GLY A 108 3.37 4.07 9.09
N LEU A 109 4.07 2.94 9.12
CA LEU A 109 5.48 2.88 9.54
C LEU A 109 6.36 3.68 8.57
N HIS A 110 6.12 3.57 7.27
CA HIS A 110 6.84 4.34 6.25
C HIS A 110 6.70 5.85 6.50
N SER A 111 5.46 6.35 6.63
CA SER A 111 5.23 7.79 6.83
C SER A 111 5.75 8.28 8.17
N GLY A 112 5.50 7.55 9.27
CA GLY A 112 6.00 7.94 10.59
C GLY A 112 7.52 8.03 10.63
N ALA A 113 8.19 7.04 10.05
CA ALA A 113 9.64 7.00 10.01
C ALA A 113 10.23 8.02 9.02
N ALA A 114 9.61 8.27 7.86
CA ALA A 114 10.06 9.32 6.95
C ALA A 114 9.97 10.73 7.56
N LEU A 115 8.88 11.01 8.29
CA LEU A 115 8.71 12.27 9.03
C LEU A 115 9.75 12.39 10.15
N ALA A 116 9.95 11.33 10.94
CA ALA A 116 10.96 11.31 12.00
C ALA A 116 12.38 11.50 11.45
N ALA A 117 12.76 10.79 10.38
CA ALA A 117 14.06 10.93 9.72
C ALA A 117 14.29 12.37 9.24
N THR A 118 13.27 12.98 8.62
CA THR A 118 13.36 14.36 8.14
C THR A 118 13.49 15.36 9.30
N ALA A 119 12.74 15.14 10.40
CA ALA A 119 12.83 15.98 11.60
C ALA A 119 14.21 15.89 12.25
N TRP A 120 14.74 14.69 12.47
CA TRP A 120 16.10 14.50 12.99
C TRP A 120 17.16 15.11 12.09
N PHE A 121 17.00 14.97 10.76
CA PHE A 121 17.94 15.55 9.80
C PHE A 121 17.89 17.08 9.84
N THR A 122 16.70 17.66 10.01
CA THR A 122 16.51 19.11 10.18
C THR A 122 17.23 19.61 11.44
N VAL A 123 17.08 18.91 12.57
CA VAL A 123 17.79 19.23 13.82
C VAL A 123 19.31 19.12 13.63
N MET A 124 19.80 18.06 12.98
CA MET A 124 21.23 17.87 12.71
C MET A 124 21.81 18.99 11.86
N VAL A 125 21.11 19.39 10.78
CA VAL A 125 21.51 20.54 9.96
C VAL A 125 21.51 21.82 10.78
N GLY A 126 20.48 22.06 11.60
CA GLY A 126 20.42 23.24 12.47
C GLY A 126 21.59 23.33 13.46
N VAL A 127 21.95 22.22 14.11
CA VAL A 127 23.11 22.14 15.03
C VAL A 127 24.41 22.45 14.29
N GLN A 128 24.62 21.87 13.11
CA GLN A 128 25.85 22.07 12.33
C GLN A 128 25.94 23.49 11.76
N VAL A 129 24.83 24.09 11.34
CA VAL A 129 24.77 25.51 10.95
C VAL A 129 25.11 26.41 12.14
N ALA A 130 24.55 26.15 13.32
CA ALA A 130 24.86 26.92 14.52
C ALA A 130 26.35 26.85 14.89
N ARG A 131 26.98 25.67 14.79
CA ARG A 131 28.42 25.49 15.00
C ARG A 131 29.24 26.30 13.99
N TYR A 132 28.88 26.25 12.71
CA TYR A 132 29.54 27.03 11.66
C TYR A 132 29.46 28.54 11.92
N LEU A 133 28.31 29.05 12.38
CA LEU A 133 28.12 30.47 12.70
C LEU A 133 28.91 30.90 13.94
N GLN A 134 29.03 30.05 14.96
CA GLN A 134 29.82 30.33 16.16
C GLN A 134 31.33 30.29 15.91
N ALA A 135 31.78 29.34 15.09
CA ALA A 135 33.18 29.16 14.74
C ALA A 135 33.31 28.86 13.24
N PRO A 136 33.52 29.88 12.39
CA PRO A 136 33.73 29.70 10.95
C PRO A 136 34.89 28.73 10.69
N GLY A 137 34.63 27.69 9.90
CA GLY A 137 35.57 26.60 9.62
C GLY A 137 35.39 25.34 10.48
N SER A 138 34.53 25.37 11.51
CA SER A 138 34.21 24.19 12.33
C SER A 138 33.41 23.10 11.60
N VAL A 139 32.77 23.46 10.48
CA VAL A 139 32.01 22.56 9.61
C VAL A 139 32.41 22.83 8.17
N SER A 140 32.62 21.75 7.42
CA SER A 140 32.96 21.79 6.01
C SER A 140 31.89 22.49 5.16
N PRO A 141 32.25 23.45 4.29
CA PRO A 141 31.31 24.08 3.37
C PRO A 141 30.61 23.08 2.44
N ALA A 142 31.33 22.01 2.05
CA ALA A 142 30.77 20.94 1.24
C ALA A 142 29.66 20.19 1.98
N TRP A 143 29.86 19.92 3.28
CA TRP A 143 28.83 19.29 4.12
C TRP A 143 27.59 20.17 4.25
N LEU A 144 27.76 21.48 4.48
CA LEU A 144 26.63 22.43 4.57
C LEU A 144 25.83 22.48 3.27
N TRP A 145 26.51 22.49 2.12
CA TRP A 145 25.84 22.51 0.83
C TRP A 145 25.09 21.19 0.56
N LEU A 146 25.75 20.04 0.70
CA LEU A 146 25.13 18.72 0.50
C LEU A 146 23.93 18.49 1.41
N SER A 147 24.07 18.85 2.69
CA SER A 147 23.00 18.69 3.68
C SER A 147 21.83 19.65 3.45
N GLY A 148 22.08 20.88 3.00
CA GLY A 148 21.04 21.85 2.62
C GLY A 148 20.22 21.41 1.41
N VAL A 149 20.88 20.91 0.37
CA VAL A 149 20.22 20.34 -0.82
C VAL A 149 19.40 19.11 -0.43
N LEU A 150 19.99 18.21 0.36
CA LEU A 150 19.30 17.01 0.83
C LEU A 150 18.06 17.36 1.68
N LEU A 151 18.17 18.31 2.62
CA LEU A 151 17.06 18.73 3.46
C LEU A 151 15.92 19.31 2.60
N SER A 152 16.24 20.11 1.59
CA SER A 152 15.25 20.68 0.67
C SER A 152 14.52 19.59 -0.13
N LEU A 153 15.22 18.55 -0.58
CA LEU A 153 14.61 17.40 -1.25
C LEU A 153 13.71 16.59 -0.31
N LEU A 154 14.15 16.34 0.93
CA LEU A 154 13.34 15.63 1.93
C LEU A 154 12.07 16.41 2.27
N MET A 155 12.17 17.72 2.46
CA MET A 155 11.01 18.60 2.70
C MET A 155 10.05 18.62 1.51
N LEU A 156 10.57 18.70 0.28
CA LEU A 156 9.76 18.60 -0.93
C LEU A 156 9.01 17.26 -1.00
N MET A 157 9.67 16.14 -0.68
CA MET A 157 9.03 14.84 -0.62
C MET A 157 7.93 14.78 0.44
N VAL A 158 8.16 15.34 1.64
CA VAL A 158 7.16 15.41 2.71
C VAL A 158 5.94 16.26 2.31
N ILE A 159 6.17 17.41 1.67
CA ILE A 159 5.10 18.28 1.16
C ILE A 159 4.27 17.55 0.11
N MET A 160 4.93 16.95 -0.90
CA MET A 160 4.24 16.23 -1.96
C MET A 160 3.49 14.99 -1.45
N ALA A 161 3.96 14.37 -0.36
CA ALA A 161 3.32 13.22 0.26
C ALA A 161 2.09 13.56 1.11
N GLN A 162 1.83 14.85 1.41
CA GLN A 162 0.65 15.26 2.17
C GLN A 162 -0.64 14.76 1.48
N PRO A 163 -1.62 14.17 2.20
CA PRO A 163 -2.77 13.52 1.58
C PRO A 163 -3.56 14.42 0.60
N GLN A 164 -3.69 15.71 0.92
CA GLN A 164 -4.38 16.68 0.08
C GLN A 164 -3.61 16.97 -1.23
N ILE A 165 -2.29 17.12 -1.13
CA ILE A 165 -1.42 17.43 -2.26
C ILE A 165 -1.25 16.18 -3.14
N ARG A 166 -0.93 15.03 -2.54
CA ARG A 166 -0.81 13.74 -3.22
C ARG A 166 -2.09 13.36 -3.96
N GLY A 167 -3.26 13.55 -3.34
CA GLY A 167 -4.54 13.24 -3.97
C GLY A 167 -4.82 14.11 -5.21
N ARG A 168 -4.46 15.40 -5.16
CA ARG A 168 -4.67 16.35 -6.26
C ARG A 168 -3.61 16.25 -7.36
N PHE A 169 -2.35 16.01 -6.97
CA PHE A 169 -1.17 16.02 -7.86
C PHE A 169 -0.47 14.66 -7.87
N HIS A 170 -1.24 13.58 -8.01
CA HIS A 170 -0.75 12.20 -7.92
C HIS A 170 0.49 11.94 -8.79
N ASN A 171 0.43 12.27 -10.08
CA ASN A 171 1.54 12.08 -11.02
C ASN A 171 2.75 12.97 -10.69
N GLY A 172 2.53 14.12 -10.05
CA GLY A 172 3.60 14.99 -9.55
C GLY A 172 4.29 14.34 -8.35
N PHE A 173 3.50 13.86 -7.38
CA PHE A 173 3.98 13.13 -6.22
C PHE A 173 4.83 11.92 -6.63
N GLU A 174 4.34 11.08 -7.55
CA GLU A 174 5.07 9.89 -8.00
C GLU A 174 6.43 10.22 -8.62
N ARG A 175 6.50 11.27 -9.44
CA ARG A 175 7.74 11.73 -10.07
C ARG A 175 8.70 12.30 -9.03
N VAL A 176 8.24 13.21 -8.18
CA VAL A 176 9.06 13.81 -7.12
C VAL A 176 9.59 12.71 -6.19
N HIS A 177 8.73 11.85 -5.66
CA HIS A 177 9.13 10.82 -4.71
C HIS A 177 10.16 9.85 -5.30
N ARG A 178 10.09 9.57 -6.61
CA ARG A 178 11.06 8.74 -7.32
C ARG A 178 12.39 9.44 -7.54
N PHE A 179 12.39 10.58 -8.23
CA PHE A 179 13.63 11.25 -8.62
C PHE A 179 14.32 11.88 -7.40
N ALA A 180 13.57 12.57 -6.53
CA ALA A 180 14.11 13.09 -5.28
C ALA A 180 14.57 11.96 -4.36
N GLY A 181 13.91 10.80 -4.37
CA GLY A 181 14.35 9.63 -3.60
C GLY A 181 15.73 9.10 -4.03
N TRP A 182 15.97 8.96 -5.34
CA TRP A 182 17.29 8.58 -5.86
C TRP A 182 18.35 9.66 -5.60
N SER A 183 18.01 10.93 -5.82
CA SER A 183 18.91 12.05 -5.52
C SER A 183 19.25 12.12 -4.03
N ALA A 184 18.28 11.91 -3.15
CA ALA A 184 18.49 11.88 -1.70
C ALA A 184 19.43 10.74 -1.30
N LEU A 185 19.27 9.54 -1.88
CA LEU A 185 20.17 8.42 -1.64
C LEU A 185 21.61 8.74 -2.06
N LEU A 186 21.82 9.35 -3.23
CA LEU A 186 23.15 9.78 -3.69
C LEU A 186 23.76 10.84 -2.76
N LEU A 187 22.96 11.79 -2.27
CA LEU A 187 23.43 12.81 -1.32
C LEU A 187 23.76 12.23 0.04
N PHE A 188 23.00 11.25 0.55
CA PHE A 188 23.35 10.52 1.77
C PHE A 188 24.68 9.76 1.61
N TRP A 189 24.92 9.15 0.45
CA TRP A 189 26.23 8.57 0.12
C TRP A 189 27.33 9.63 0.13
N GLY A 190 27.11 10.78 -0.50
CA GLY A 190 28.05 11.90 -0.50
C GLY A 190 28.40 12.37 0.93
N LEU A 191 27.41 12.52 1.80
CA LEU A 191 27.61 12.88 3.20
C LEU A 191 28.39 11.81 3.97
N ALA A 192 28.11 10.53 3.75
CA ALA A 192 28.82 9.42 4.41
C ALA A 192 30.29 9.32 3.97
N LEU A 193 30.56 9.49 2.66
CA LEU A 193 31.91 9.50 2.12
C LEU A 193 32.72 10.71 2.61
N LEU A 194 32.10 11.89 2.63
CA LEU A 194 32.72 13.11 3.15
C LEU A 194 33.08 12.95 4.64
N ALA A 195 32.16 12.42 5.45
CA ALA A 195 32.40 12.19 6.87
C ALA A 195 33.56 11.21 7.11
N SER A 196 33.68 10.15 6.31
CA SER A 196 34.81 9.22 6.41
C SER A 196 36.13 9.86 6.00
N TYR A 197 36.14 10.64 4.93
CA TYR A 197 37.32 11.37 4.47
C TYR A 197 37.82 12.34 5.55
N GLU A 198 36.93 13.15 6.12
CA GLU A 198 37.27 14.14 7.16
C GLU A 198 37.76 13.49 8.46
N SER A 199 37.24 12.31 8.82
CA SER A 199 37.63 11.58 10.03
C SER A 199 38.79 10.60 9.81
N SER A 200 39.30 10.46 8.57
CA SER A 200 40.26 9.41 8.19
C SER A 200 39.84 8.01 8.66
N SER A 201 38.52 7.76 8.73
CA SER A 201 37.96 6.52 9.27
C SER A 201 37.73 5.50 8.16
N ASN A 202 37.91 4.22 8.47
CA ASN A 202 37.65 3.15 7.52
C ASN A 202 36.13 2.92 7.35
N LEU A 203 35.61 3.22 6.16
CA LEU A 203 34.19 3.04 5.79
C LEU A 203 33.65 1.65 6.09
N LEU A 204 34.47 0.60 5.94
CA LEU A 204 34.02 -0.79 6.11
C LEU A 204 33.68 -1.13 7.56
N HIS A 205 34.14 -0.34 8.53
CA HIS A 205 33.77 -0.48 9.94
C HIS A 205 32.58 0.40 10.34
N SER A 206 32.09 1.25 9.43
CA SER A 206 30.97 2.13 9.72
C SER A 206 29.63 1.42 9.55
N ALA A 207 28.80 1.45 10.60
CA ALA A 207 27.41 0.99 10.52
C ALA A 207 26.59 1.80 9.50
N SER A 208 26.86 3.10 9.36
CA SER A 208 26.15 3.95 8.40
C SER A 208 26.44 3.58 6.95
N PHE A 209 27.68 3.17 6.66
CA PHE A 209 28.06 2.66 5.34
C PHE A 209 27.26 1.41 4.98
N TRP A 210 27.28 0.37 5.83
CA TRP A 210 26.58 -0.88 5.54
C TRP A 210 25.06 -0.72 5.47
N MET A 211 24.50 0.17 6.30
CA MET A 211 23.08 0.51 6.17
C MET A 211 22.79 1.20 4.85
N LEU A 212 23.60 2.15 4.37
CA LEU A 212 23.40 2.74 3.05
C LEU A 212 23.55 1.72 1.91
N VAL A 213 24.47 0.75 2.02
CA VAL A 213 24.55 -0.39 1.07
C VAL A 213 23.23 -1.16 1.07
N LEU A 214 22.73 -1.56 2.24
CA LEU A 214 21.47 -2.28 2.38
C LEU A 214 20.29 -1.51 1.76
N LEU A 215 20.17 -0.22 2.07
CA LEU A 215 19.10 0.64 1.54
C LEU A 215 19.21 0.82 0.02
N THR A 216 20.42 0.96 -0.50
CA THR A 216 20.68 1.04 -1.95
C THR A 216 20.26 -0.24 -2.64
N LEU A 217 20.69 -1.40 -2.13
CA LEU A 217 20.30 -2.70 -2.68
C LEU A 217 18.79 -2.91 -2.60
N SER A 218 18.16 -2.54 -1.48
CA SER A 218 16.70 -2.62 -1.28
C SER A 218 15.92 -1.86 -2.36
N ILE A 219 16.33 -0.63 -2.66
CA ILE A 219 15.70 0.24 -3.67
C ILE A 219 16.02 -0.23 -5.09
N ALA A 220 17.26 -0.66 -5.35
CA ALA A 220 17.73 -1.09 -6.67
C ALA A 220 17.18 -2.45 -7.09
N LEU A 221 16.96 -3.39 -6.14
CA LEU A 221 16.62 -4.78 -6.43
C LEU A 221 15.38 -4.97 -7.32
N PRO A 222 14.27 -4.22 -7.14
CA PRO A 222 13.16 -4.29 -8.08
C PRO A 222 13.59 -3.93 -9.51
N TRP A 223 14.42 -2.90 -9.69
CA TRP A 223 14.89 -2.41 -10.99
C TRP A 223 15.83 -3.38 -11.69
N LEU A 224 16.63 -4.14 -10.94
CA LEU A 224 17.43 -5.24 -11.50
C LEU A 224 16.57 -6.36 -12.11
N ARG A 225 15.27 -6.40 -11.76
CA ARG A 225 14.27 -7.32 -12.32
C ARG A 225 13.31 -6.62 -13.30
N LEU A 226 13.69 -5.45 -13.82
CA LEU A 226 12.91 -4.76 -14.85
C LEU A 226 12.95 -5.57 -16.15
N ARG A 227 11.78 -5.91 -16.68
CA ARG A 227 11.64 -6.66 -17.92
C ARG A 227 10.48 -6.16 -18.76
N LYS A 228 10.65 -6.20 -20.08
CA LYS A 228 9.59 -5.97 -21.05
C LYS A 228 8.92 -7.31 -21.35
N VAL A 229 7.61 -7.38 -21.17
CA VAL A 229 6.82 -8.61 -21.24
C VAL A 229 5.79 -8.48 -22.33
N ALA A 230 5.68 -9.50 -23.19
CA ALA A 230 4.62 -9.62 -24.17
C ALA A 230 3.29 -9.93 -23.49
N ILE A 231 2.23 -9.31 -23.99
CA ILE A 231 0.88 -9.44 -23.42
C ILE A 231 -0.16 -9.62 -24.52
N GLU A 232 -1.22 -10.34 -24.18
CA GLU A 232 -2.36 -10.57 -25.06
C GLU A 232 -3.60 -9.91 -24.46
N HIS A 233 -4.48 -9.41 -25.32
CA HIS A 233 -5.66 -8.67 -24.90
C HIS A 233 -6.94 -9.35 -25.37
N VAL A 234 -7.91 -9.40 -24.45
CA VAL A 234 -9.33 -9.60 -24.77
C VAL A 234 -10.06 -8.34 -24.35
N ARG A 235 -10.66 -7.63 -25.29
CA ARG A 235 -11.35 -6.36 -25.04
C ARG A 235 -12.87 -6.58 -25.04
N PRO A 236 -13.50 -6.88 -23.89
CA PRO A 236 -14.94 -7.06 -23.82
C PRO A 236 -15.72 -5.78 -24.14
N SER A 237 -15.15 -4.60 -23.89
CA SER A 237 -15.82 -3.32 -24.16
C SER A 237 -14.85 -2.16 -24.35
N GLY A 238 -15.38 -0.98 -24.66
CA GLY A 238 -14.61 0.27 -24.63
C GLY A 238 -14.16 0.70 -23.22
N HIS A 239 -14.68 0.08 -22.17
CA HIS A 239 -14.41 0.45 -20.77
C HIS A 239 -13.45 -0.51 -20.05
N ALA A 240 -13.33 -1.76 -20.49
CA ALA A 240 -12.49 -2.75 -19.84
C ALA A 240 -11.72 -3.62 -20.85
N VAL A 241 -10.50 -3.99 -20.48
CA VAL A 241 -9.66 -4.97 -21.18
C VAL A 241 -9.15 -6.01 -20.19
N VAL A 242 -9.19 -7.28 -20.60
CA VAL A 242 -8.56 -8.40 -19.89
C VAL A 242 -7.23 -8.66 -20.57
N THR A 243 -6.13 -8.54 -19.81
CA THR A 243 -4.77 -8.67 -20.34
C THR A 243 -4.10 -9.92 -19.78
N ARG A 244 -3.65 -10.83 -20.65
CA ARG A 244 -3.01 -12.10 -20.29
C ARG A 244 -1.48 -11.98 -20.34
N PHE A 245 -0.84 -12.64 -19.38
CA PHE A 245 0.60 -12.71 -19.18
C PHE A 245 1.01 -14.18 -19.04
N THR A 246 2.06 -14.61 -19.74
CA THR A 246 2.54 -16.00 -19.72
C THR A 246 3.92 -16.16 -19.08
N HIS A 247 4.63 -15.07 -18.84
CA HIS A 247 6.02 -15.05 -18.38
C HIS A 247 6.26 -15.59 -16.95
N THR A 248 5.22 -15.73 -16.13
CA THR A 248 5.28 -16.30 -14.77
C THR A 248 3.87 -16.61 -14.26
N THR A 249 3.74 -17.51 -13.30
CA THR A 249 2.48 -17.75 -12.57
C THR A 249 2.60 -17.22 -11.14
N PRO A 250 1.92 -16.12 -10.78
CA PRO A 250 1.98 -15.54 -9.45
C PRO A 250 1.03 -16.23 -8.48
N PHE A 251 1.21 -16.00 -7.17
CA PHE A 251 0.33 -16.56 -6.15
C PHE A 251 -1.00 -15.80 -6.04
N VAL A 252 -2.03 -16.47 -5.53
CA VAL A 252 -3.39 -15.92 -5.32
C VAL A 252 -3.36 -14.72 -4.39
N GLY A 253 -4.07 -13.65 -4.74
CA GLY A 253 -4.12 -12.42 -3.94
C GLY A 253 -2.86 -11.57 -4.04
N SER A 254 -2.03 -11.78 -5.06
CA SER A 254 -0.88 -10.93 -5.36
C SER A 254 -1.21 -9.83 -6.38
N ALA A 255 -0.37 -8.81 -6.45
CA ALA A 255 -0.44 -7.73 -7.43
C ALA A 255 0.90 -7.52 -8.14
N THR A 256 0.82 -6.96 -9.35
CA THR A 256 1.98 -6.60 -10.18
C THR A 256 1.84 -5.15 -10.62
N ALA A 257 2.95 -4.40 -10.58
CA ALA A 257 3.03 -3.06 -11.14
C ALA A 257 3.41 -3.12 -12.62
N LEU A 258 2.63 -2.44 -13.46
CA LEU A 258 2.84 -2.29 -14.89
C LEU A 258 3.29 -0.88 -15.24
N SER A 259 4.06 -0.74 -16.31
CA SER A 259 4.42 0.55 -16.87
C SER A 259 4.51 0.49 -18.40
N ARG A 260 4.14 1.60 -19.05
CA ARG A 260 4.45 1.86 -20.47
C ARG A 260 5.75 2.66 -20.61
N HIS A 261 6.01 3.55 -19.67
CA HIS A 261 7.22 4.36 -19.58
C HIS A 261 7.89 4.12 -18.21
N PRO A 262 8.83 3.16 -18.10
CA PRO A 262 9.30 2.62 -16.82
C PRO A 262 10.00 3.67 -15.94
N LEU A 263 10.46 4.78 -16.49
CA LEU A 263 11.04 5.87 -15.70
C LEU A 263 9.98 6.81 -15.09
N LEU A 264 8.75 6.87 -15.64
CA LEU A 264 7.80 7.93 -15.33
C LEU A 264 6.59 7.49 -14.49
N GLU A 265 5.88 6.43 -14.90
CA GLU A 265 4.56 6.08 -14.36
C GLU A 265 4.45 4.57 -14.13
N TRP A 266 3.84 4.14 -13.02
CA TRP A 266 3.66 2.73 -12.66
C TRP A 266 2.28 2.52 -12.02
N HIS A 267 1.56 1.49 -12.45
CA HIS A 267 0.21 1.22 -11.96
C HIS A 267 0.08 -0.24 -11.52
N SER A 268 -0.39 -0.45 -10.29
CA SER A 268 -0.56 -1.78 -9.71
C SER A 268 -1.92 -2.38 -10.07
N PHE A 269 -1.91 -3.63 -10.50
CA PHE A 269 -3.11 -4.42 -10.79
C PHE A 269 -3.03 -5.77 -10.09
N ALA A 270 -4.17 -6.28 -9.64
CA ALA A 270 -4.24 -7.58 -9.00
C ALA A 270 -4.12 -8.71 -10.04
N ASN A 271 -3.27 -9.69 -9.74
CA ASN A 271 -3.05 -10.84 -10.59
C ASN A 271 -4.20 -11.85 -10.43
N ILE A 272 -4.71 -12.33 -11.56
CA ILE A 272 -5.76 -13.36 -11.62
C ILE A 272 -5.16 -14.62 -12.24
N PRO A 273 -4.41 -15.45 -11.48
CA PRO A 273 -4.03 -16.78 -11.94
C PRO A 273 -5.27 -17.68 -11.98
N ALA A 274 -5.42 -18.48 -13.04
CA ALA A 274 -6.47 -19.50 -13.12
C ALA A 274 -5.92 -20.84 -12.59
N PRO A 275 -6.72 -21.62 -11.82
CA PRO A 275 -6.29 -22.93 -11.34
C PRO A 275 -5.88 -23.86 -12.48
N GLY A 276 -4.68 -24.44 -12.40
CA GLY A 276 -4.17 -25.37 -13.41
C GLY A 276 -3.64 -24.73 -14.70
N GLU A 277 -3.68 -23.41 -14.84
CA GLU A 277 -3.14 -22.70 -16.01
C GLU A 277 -1.82 -21.99 -15.69
N ALA A 278 -0.90 -22.01 -16.66
CA ALA A 278 0.29 -21.17 -16.60
C ALA A 278 -0.04 -19.71 -16.92
N GLY A 279 0.61 -18.78 -16.22
CA GLY A 279 0.40 -17.36 -16.39
C GLY A 279 -0.68 -16.78 -15.47
N PHE A 280 -1.13 -15.58 -15.84
CA PHE A 280 -2.22 -14.89 -15.16
C PHE A 280 -2.85 -13.86 -16.10
N ARG A 281 -4.01 -13.33 -15.69
CA ARG A 281 -4.64 -12.20 -16.37
C ARG A 281 -4.90 -11.05 -15.40
N LEU A 282 -5.10 -9.86 -15.97
CA LEU A 282 -5.44 -8.64 -15.27
C LEU A 282 -6.70 -8.05 -15.89
N ILE A 283 -7.58 -7.48 -15.06
CA ILE A 283 -8.71 -6.69 -15.53
C ILE A 283 -8.32 -5.21 -15.38
N ILE A 284 -8.27 -4.49 -16.50
CA ILE A 284 -7.92 -3.07 -16.55
C ILE A 284 -9.15 -2.32 -17.05
N SER A 285 -9.69 -1.42 -16.22
CA SER A 285 -10.86 -0.60 -16.56
C SER A 285 -10.50 0.89 -16.63
N LYS A 286 -11.24 1.62 -17.46
CA LYS A 286 -11.07 3.07 -17.65
C LYS A 286 -11.43 3.82 -16.36
N ALA A 287 -10.41 4.39 -15.73
CA ALA A 287 -10.49 5.07 -14.43
C ALA A 287 -9.63 6.34 -14.37
N GLY A 288 -8.68 6.50 -15.29
CA GLY A 288 -7.86 7.69 -15.47
C GLY A 288 -7.10 7.65 -16.79
N ASP A 289 -6.26 8.65 -17.03
CA ASP A 289 -5.60 8.86 -18.32
C ASP A 289 -4.72 7.66 -18.74
N TRP A 290 -4.06 7.02 -17.77
CA TRP A 290 -3.23 5.85 -18.05
C TRP A 290 -4.06 4.65 -18.53
N THR A 291 -5.11 4.27 -17.78
CA THR A 291 -5.91 3.10 -18.14
C THR A 291 -6.77 3.37 -19.38
N GLY A 292 -7.21 4.61 -19.60
CA GLY A 292 -7.86 5.03 -20.83
C GLY A 292 -6.98 4.80 -22.05
N ARG A 293 -5.76 5.38 -22.05
CA ARG A 293 -4.78 5.18 -23.15
C ARG A 293 -4.38 3.72 -23.32
N PHE A 294 -4.28 2.96 -22.23
CA PHE A 294 -3.97 1.53 -22.31
C PHE A 294 -5.05 0.74 -23.07
N ILE A 295 -6.33 1.02 -22.80
CA ILE A 295 -7.47 0.36 -23.45
C ILE A 295 -7.63 0.81 -24.91
N GLU A 296 -7.28 2.06 -25.21
CA GLU A 296 -7.33 2.63 -26.56
C GLU A 296 -6.20 2.09 -27.44
N ASP A 297 -4.97 2.07 -26.94
CA ASP A 297 -3.78 1.68 -27.72
C ASP A 297 -3.56 0.16 -27.81
N LEU A 298 -4.04 -0.63 -26.84
CA LEU A 298 -3.84 -2.09 -26.75
C LEU A 298 -2.37 -2.52 -26.98
N PRO A 299 -1.43 -2.07 -26.13
CA PRO A 299 -0.01 -2.27 -26.38
C PRO A 299 0.38 -3.75 -26.29
N GLN A 300 1.12 -4.28 -27.27
CA GLN A 300 1.57 -5.68 -27.25
C GLN A 300 2.60 -6.00 -26.14
N HIS A 301 3.19 -4.99 -25.53
CA HIS A 301 4.23 -5.15 -24.51
C HIS A 301 4.10 -4.12 -23.39
N VAL A 302 4.44 -4.54 -22.17
CA VAL A 302 4.53 -3.68 -20.99
C VAL A 302 5.78 -3.97 -20.18
N TRP A 303 6.20 -2.99 -19.39
CA TRP A 303 7.26 -3.16 -18.42
C TRP A 303 6.71 -3.66 -17.09
N VAL A 304 7.37 -4.66 -16.54
CA VAL A 304 7.14 -5.21 -15.20
C VAL A 304 8.42 -5.10 -14.39
N LYS A 305 8.30 -4.81 -13.09
CA LYS A 305 9.45 -4.64 -12.18
C LYS A 305 9.29 -5.48 -10.92
N GLY A 306 10.39 -6.05 -10.45
CA GLY A 306 10.45 -6.71 -9.14
C GLY A 306 9.68 -8.02 -9.06
N ILE A 307 9.22 -8.36 -7.86
CA ILE A 307 8.39 -9.54 -7.60
C ILE A 307 6.93 -9.13 -7.34
N THR A 308 6.01 -10.09 -7.45
CA THR A 308 4.61 -9.84 -7.09
C THR A 308 4.45 -9.67 -5.58
N THR A 309 3.65 -8.71 -5.16
CA THR A 309 3.42 -8.40 -3.74
C THR A 309 2.04 -8.86 -3.29
N ALA A 310 1.92 -9.33 -2.04
CA ALA A 310 0.64 -9.67 -1.45
C ALA A 310 -0.26 -8.43 -1.36
N GLY A 311 -1.51 -8.56 -1.82
CA GLY A 311 -2.55 -7.54 -1.70
C GLY A 311 -3.41 -7.74 -0.46
N VAL A 312 -4.21 -6.71 -0.14
CA VAL A 312 -5.09 -6.68 1.04
C VAL A 312 -5.99 -7.91 1.16
N ALA A 313 -6.46 -8.46 0.04
CA ALA A 313 -7.41 -9.57 0.04
C ALA A 313 -6.80 -10.91 0.51
N ASN A 314 -5.47 -11.04 0.57
CA ASN A 314 -4.78 -12.22 1.12
C ASN A 314 -5.13 -12.49 2.60
N VAL A 315 -5.62 -11.48 3.32
CA VAL A 315 -6.05 -11.62 4.72
C VAL A 315 -7.33 -12.45 4.88
N GLU A 316 -8.03 -12.84 3.80
CA GLU A 316 -9.20 -13.73 3.88
C GLU A 316 -8.91 -15.05 4.58
N THR A 317 -7.66 -15.53 4.48
CA THR A 317 -7.20 -16.81 5.03
C THR A 317 -7.20 -16.82 6.56
N LEU A 318 -7.33 -15.64 7.17
CA LEU A 318 -7.47 -15.45 8.62
C LEU A 318 -8.90 -15.60 9.11
N PHE A 319 -9.86 -15.90 8.24
CA PHE A 319 -11.28 -15.99 8.59
C PHE A 319 -11.88 -17.31 8.10
N LYS A 320 -12.86 -17.82 8.84
CA LYS A 320 -13.61 -19.03 8.49
C LYS A 320 -14.57 -18.79 7.32
N SER A 321 -14.99 -17.54 7.13
CA SER A 321 -15.89 -17.12 6.06
C SER A 321 -15.82 -15.61 5.89
N VAL A 322 -15.94 -15.14 4.65
CA VAL A 322 -15.86 -13.70 4.31
C VAL A 322 -16.95 -13.27 3.35
N VAL A 323 -17.41 -12.02 3.50
CA VAL A 323 -18.19 -11.33 2.46
C VAL A 323 -17.25 -10.45 1.65
N TYR A 324 -17.21 -10.64 0.34
CA TYR A 324 -16.52 -9.73 -0.57
C TYR A 324 -17.51 -8.70 -1.12
N ILE A 325 -17.17 -7.42 -0.98
CA ILE A 325 -17.87 -6.32 -1.63
C ILE A 325 -16.96 -5.77 -2.74
N ALA A 326 -17.34 -5.96 -3.98
CA ALA A 326 -16.64 -5.42 -5.14
C ALA A 326 -17.49 -4.35 -5.83
N THR A 327 -16.87 -3.27 -6.29
CA THR A 327 -17.53 -2.31 -7.20
C THR A 327 -16.75 -2.12 -8.49
N GLY A 328 -17.43 -2.20 -9.64
CA GLY A 328 -16.75 -2.01 -10.93
C GLY A 328 -15.57 -2.95 -11.09
N SER A 329 -14.41 -2.37 -11.43
CA SER A 329 -13.14 -3.09 -11.62
C SER A 329 -12.58 -3.69 -10.33
N GLY A 330 -13.15 -3.36 -9.17
CA GLY A 330 -12.85 -4.00 -7.90
C GLY A 330 -13.10 -5.52 -7.90
N ILE A 331 -13.78 -6.06 -8.91
CA ILE A 331 -13.87 -7.51 -9.13
C ILE A 331 -12.52 -8.14 -9.45
N GLY A 332 -11.58 -7.41 -10.07
CA GLY A 332 -10.26 -7.94 -10.44
C GLY A 332 -9.47 -8.48 -9.25
N PRO A 333 -9.28 -7.69 -8.18
CA PRO A 333 -8.66 -8.18 -6.95
C PRO A 333 -9.43 -9.28 -6.21
N VAL A 334 -10.73 -9.47 -6.49
CA VAL A 334 -11.57 -10.49 -5.83
C VAL A 334 -11.56 -11.81 -6.60
N MET A 335 -11.51 -11.76 -7.93
CA MET A 335 -11.49 -12.91 -8.82
C MET A 335 -10.48 -14.02 -8.44
N PRO A 336 -9.20 -13.74 -8.11
CA PRO A 336 -8.26 -14.81 -7.78
C PRO A 336 -8.68 -15.59 -6.52
N HIS A 337 -9.37 -14.95 -5.59
CA HIS A 337 -9.85 -15.58 -4.36
C HIS A 337 -11.09 -16.45 -4.61
N LEU A 338 -12.00 -15.98 -5.48
CA LEU A 338 -13.15 -16.78 -5.93
C LEU A 338 -12.70 -18.05 -6.64
N LEU A 339 -11.73 -17.94 -7.55
CA LEU A 339 -11.22 -19.07 -8.32
C LEU A 339 -10.42 -20.06 -7.45
N ALA A 340 -9.68 -19.55 -6.47
CA ALA A 340 -8.90 -20.39 -5.57
C ALA A 340 -9.77 -21.10 -4.52
N ALA A 341 -10.94 -20.53 -4.19
CA ALA A 341 -11.93 -21.08 -3.26
C ALA A 341 -11.36 -21.61 -1.93
N LYS A 342 -10.33 -20.94 -1.39
CA LYS A 342 -9.63 -21.36 -0.15
C LYS A 342 -10.43 -21.07 1.11
N THR A 343 -11.26 -20.03 1.06
CA THR A 343 -12.13 -19.59 2.15
C THR A 343 -13.56 -19.56 1.63
N PRO A 344 -14.57 -19.98 2.41
CA PRO A 344 -15.97 -19.74 2.09
C PRO A 344 -16.24 -18.24 1.86
N ILE A 345 -16.68 -17.90 0.65
CA ILE A 345 -16.90 -16.53 0.21
C ILE A 345 -18.38 -16.32 -0.10
N GLN A 346 -18.91 -15.16 0.29
CA GLN A 346 -20.13 -14.60 -0.30
C GLN A 346 -19.77 -13.33 -1.08
N LEU A 347 -20.01 -13.34 -2.40
CA LEU A 347 -19.74 -12.18 -3.24
C LEU A 347 -20.96 -11.26 -3.33
N ILE A 348 -20.74 -9.96 -3.19
CA ILE A 348 -21.62 -8.88 -3.65
C ILE A 348 -20.80 -8.01 -4.60
N TRP A 349 -21.15 -8.06 -5.89
CA TRP A 349 -20.52 -7.24 -6.92
C TRP A 349 -21.52 -6.25 -7.49
N SER A 350 -21.29 -4.96 -7.25
CA SER A 350 -22.12 -3.88 -7.79
C SER A 350 -21.41 -3.17 -8.94
N THR A 351 -21.99 -3.20 -10.13
CA THR A 351 -21.39 -2.55 -11.29
C THR A 351 -22.44 -2.16 -12.32
N ARG A 352 -22.03 -1.33 -13.27
CA ARG A 352 -22.85 -0.85 -14.37
C ARG A 352 -22.80 -1.86 -15.52
N SER A 353 -23.95 -2.39 -15.94
CA SER A 353 -24.07 -3.29 -17.10
C SER A 353 -22.97 -4.37 -17.12
N PRO A 354 -22.88 -5.27 -16.12
CA PRO A 354 -21.73 -6.16 -15.89
C PRO A 354 -21.32 -6.95 -17.13
N ARG A 355 -22.30 -7.57 -17.82
CA ARG A 355 -22.06 -8.36 -19.03
C ARG A 355 -21.58 -7.50 -20.20
N LYS A 356 -22.22 -6.34 -20.44
CA LYS A 356 -21.79 -5.42 -21.51
C LYS A 356 -20.39 -4.83 -21.25
N THR A 357 -20.03 -4.62 -19.98
CA THR A 357 -18.77 -3.98 -19.59
C THR A 357 -17.61 -4.98 -19.56
N TYR A 358 -17.81 -6.15 -18.94
CA TYR A 358 -16.74 -7.13 -18.66
C TYR A 358 -16.83 -8.41 -19.50
N GLY A 359 -17.89 -8.58 -20.27
CA GLY A 359 -18.13 -9.74 -21.15
C GLY A 359 -18.77 -10.92 -20.42
N ASP A 360 -19.51 -11.75 -21.18
CA ASP A 360 -20.20 -12.92 -20.63
C ASP A 360 -19.25 -13.94 -20.02
N ALA A 361 -18.11 -14.20 -20.68
CA ALA A 361 -17.12 -15.17 -20.21
C ALA A 361 -16.66 -14.91 -18.76
N LEU A 362 -16.42 -13.65 -18.40
CA LEU A 362 -15.99 -13.28 -17.05
C LEU A 362 -17.13 -13.44 -16.03
N VAL A 363 -18.34 -13.01 -16.40
CA VAL A 363 -19.52 -13.11 -15.52
C VAL A 363 -19.89 -14.56 -15.28
N ASP A 364 -19.87 -15.39 -16.32
CA ASP A 364 -20.17 -16.82 -16.24
C ASP A 364 -19.10 -17.57 -15.46
N GLU A 365 -17.84 -17.15 -15.53
CA GLU A 365 -16.77 -17.70 -14.69
C GLU A 365 -16.98 -17.36 -13.20
N ILE A 366 -17.40 -16.13 -12.88
CA ILE A 366 -17.77 -15.76 -11.50
C ILE A 366 -18.92 -16.62 -11.01
N LEU A 367 -19.97 -16.80 -11.81
CA LEU A 367 -21.15 -17.58 -11.40
C LEU A 367 -20.84 -19.08 -11.29
N ARG A 368 -19.92 -19.61 -12.10
CA ARG A 368 -19.42 -20.98 -11.94
C ARG A 368 -18.60 -21.15 -10.66
N ALA A 369 -17.70 -20.21 -10.36
CA ALA A 369 -16.88 -20.26 -9.17
C ALA A 369 -17.68 -19.99 -7.88
N GLN A 370 -18.69 -19.12 -7.97
CA GLN A 370 -19.55 -18.73 -6.86
C GLN A 370 -21.01 -18.60 -7.32
N PRO A 371 -21.78 -19.71 -7.34
CA PRO A 371 -23.18 -19.71 -7.76
C PRO A 371 -24.08 -18.81 -6.91
N GLY A 372 -23.73 -18.62 -5.63
CA GLY A 372 -24.43 -17.71 -4.72
C GLY A 372 -24.06 -16.24 -4.88
N ALA A 373 -23.25 -15.85 -5.87
CA ALA A 373 -22.81 -14.47 -6.05
C ALA A 373 -24.00 -13.52 -6.30
N LEU A 374 -24.04 -12.41 -5.56
CA LEU A 374 -24.96 -11.31 -5.83
C LEU A 374 -24.32 -10.35 -6.82
N ILE A 375 -24.78 -10.37 -8.07
CA ILE A 375 -24.38 -9.41 -9.09
C ILE A 375 -25.48 -8.35 -9.18
N TRP A 376 -25.15 -7.12 -8.80
CA TRP A 376 -26.06 -5.97 -8.82
C TRP A 376 -25.75 -5.06 -9.99
N ASP A 377 -26.63 -5.08 -11.00
CA ASP A 377 -26.57 -4.13 -12.11
C ASP A 377 -27.15 -2.76 -11.69
N THR A 378 -26.30 -1.74 -11.64
CA THR A 378 -26.70 -0.39 -11.25
C THR A 378 -27.45 0.37 -12.34
N ASP A 379 -27.37 -0.05 -13.61
CA ASP A 379 -28.19 0.55 -14.68
C ASP A 379 -29.65 0.10 -14.55
N GLU A 380 -29.88 -1.15 -14.15
CA GLU A 380 -31.23 -1.71 -14.01
C GLU A 380 -31.87 -1.38 -12.67
N ARG A 381 -31.10 -1.40 -11.58
CA ARG A 381 -31.62 -1.34 -10.20
C ARG A 381 -31.25 -0.07 -9.44
N GLY A 382 -30.52 0.85 -10.08
CA GLY A 382 -29.92 2.00 -9.41
C GLY A 382 -28.77 1.61 -8.47
N LYS A 383 -28.24 2.58 -7.72
CA LYS A 383 -27.13 2.35 -6.79
C LYS A 383 -27.66 1.69 -5.49
N PRO A 384 -27.10 0.54 -5.06
CA PRO A 384 -27.54 -0.10 -3.83
C PRO A 384 -27.00 0.59 -2.58
N ASP A 385 -27.68 0.39 -1.46
CA ASP A 385 -27.08 0.58 -0.14
C ASP A 385 -26.13 -0.59 0.16
N LEU A 386 -24.85 -0.41 -0.16
CA LEU A 386 -23.83 -1.42 0.07
C LEU A 386 -23.58 -1.72 1.55
N LEU A 387 -23.87 -0.80 2.46
CA LEU A 387 -23.79 -1.07 3.90
C LEU A 387 -24.89 -2.04 4.30
N GLN A 388 -26.11 -1.81 3.81
CA GLN A 388 -27.24 -2.70 4.04
C GLN A 388 -26.98 -4.11 3.48
N LEU A 389 -26.57 -4.20 2.21
CA LEU A 389 -26.27 -5.47 1.57
C LEU A 389 -25.14 -6.22 2.29
N ALA A 390 -24.05 -5.53 2.65
CA ALA A 390 -22.94 -6.15 3.37
C ALA A 390 -23.36 -6.64 4.75
N TYR A 391 -24.10 -5.82 5.51
CA TYR A 391 -24.57 -6.20 6.84
C TYR A 391 -25.51 -7.41 6.78
N GLY A 392 -26.50 -7.40 5.87
CA GLY A 392 -27.40 -8.53 5.67
C GLY A 392 -26.67 -9.80 5.25
N ALA A 393 -25.68 -9.70 4.36
CA ALA A 393 -24.91 -10.86 3.92
C ALA A 393 -24.11 -11.46 5.07
N VAL A 394 -23.49 -10.62 5.91
CA VAL A 394 -22.79 -11.07 7.12
C VAL A 394 -23.73 -11.86 8.04
N GLN A 395 -24.96 -11.39 8.25
CA GLN A 395 -25.94 -12.11 9.07
C GLN A 395 -26.40 -13.42 8.41
N ALA A 396 -26.67 -13.39 7.10
CA ALA A 396 -27.23 -14.54 6.38
C ALA A 396 -26.25 -15.72 6.29
N VAL A 397 -24.95 -15.45 6.11
CA VAL A 397 -23.93 -16.51 5.96
C VAL A 397 -23.05 -16.68 7.20
N GLY A 398 -23.29 -15.91 8.27
CA GLY A 398 -22.46 -15.93 9.47
C GLY A 398 -21.00 -15.57 9.20
N ALA A 399 -20.75 -14.59 8.32
CA ALA A 399 -19.39 -14.23 7.92
C ALA A 399 -18.59 -13.62 9.07
N GLU A 400 -17.32 -14.02 9.21
CA GLU A 400 -16.44 -13.44 10.24
C GLU A 400 -15.86 -12.08 9.85
N ALA A 401 -15.80 -11.78 8.55
CA ALA A 401 -15.23 -10.54 8.04
C ALA A 401 -15.83 -10.07 6.72
N VAL A 402 -15.63 -8.78 6.41
CA VAL A 402 -15.96 -8.16 5.14
C VAL A 402 -14.71 -7.60 4.48
N ILE A 403 -14.46 -7.95 3.22
CA ILE A 403 -13.37 -7.39 2.42
C ILE A 403 -13.97 -6.55 1.29
N CYS A 404 -13.72 -5.25 1.31
CA CYS A 404 -14.26 -4.29 0.37
C CYS A 404 -13.19 -3.80 -0.62
N ILE A 405 -13.43 -4.06 -1.91
CA ILE A 405 -12.62 -3.57 -3.02
C ILE A 405 -13.49 -2.61 -3.86
N ALA A 406 -13.34 -1.32 -3.56
CA ALA A 406 -14.08 -0.25 -4.20
C ALA A 406 -13.20 1.01 -4.33
N ASN A 407 -13.78 2.12 -4.81
CA ASN A 407 -13.09 3.41 -4.72
C ASN A 407 -12.84 3.79 -3.26
N GLN A 408 -11.79 4.59 -3.02
CA GLN A 408 -11.32 4.95 -1.68
C GLN A 408 -12.44 5.50 -0.78
N ALA A 409 -13.25 6.44 -1.29
CA ALA A 409 -14.28 7.09 -0.49
C ALA A 409 -15.32 6.08 0.02
N LEU A 410 -15.77 5.20 -0.87
CA LEU A 410 -16.73 4.15 -0.53
C LEU A 410 -16.12 3.09 0.40
N THR A 411 -14.92 2.59 0.09
CA THR A 411 -14.21 1.61 0.93
C THR A 411 -14.07 2.13 2.35
N GLN A 412 -13.59 3.36 2.53
CA GLN A 412 -13.41 3.94 3.85
C GLN A 412 -14.74 4.11 4.60
N ARG A 413 -15.81 4.57 3.93
CA ARG A 413 -17.14 4.72 4.55
C ARG A 413 -17.70 3.37 5.01
N LEU A 414 -17.59 2.35 4.16
CA LEU A 414 -18.12 1.02 4.43
C LEU A 414 -17.35 0.32 5.55
N VAL A 415 -16.01 0.34 5.49
CA VAL A 415 -15.14 -0.23 6.52
C VAL A 415 -15.41 0.43 7.87
N GLU A 416 -15.42 1.78 7.93
CA GLU A 416 -15.72 2.50 9.17
C GLU A 416 -17.11 2.15 9.72
N ALA A 417 -18.12 2.06 8.86
CA ALA A 417 -19.49 1.78 9.28
C ALA A 417 -19.68 0.35 9.80
N LEU A 418 -18.99 -0.64 9.22
CA LEU A 418 -19.01 -2.04 9.66
C LEU A 418 -18.18 -2.23 10.93
N GLU A 419 -16.98 -1.64 11.00
CA GLU A 419 -16.14 -1.73 12.20
C GLU A 419 -16.77 -1.05 13.41
N ALA A 420 -17.48 0.07 13.19
CA ALA A 420 -18.28 0.72 14.23
C ALA A 420 -19.37 -0.19 14.82
N ARG A 421 -19.80 -1.22 14.08
CA ARG A 421 -20.81 -2.21 14.48
C ARG A 421 -20.17 -3.54 14.93
N GLY A 422 -18.86 -3.55 15.14
CA GLY A 422 -18.14 -4.73 15.62
C GLY A 422 -17.82 -5.76 14.53
N ILE A 423 -18.22 -5.52 13.26
CA ILE A 423 -17.92 -6.41 12.14
C ILE A 423 -16.49 -6.12 11.65
N PRO A 424 -15.58 -7.11 11.64
CA PRO A 424 -14.25 -6.93 11.06
C PRO A 424 -14.35 -6.59 9.58
N ALA A 425 -13.83 -5.43 9.18
CA ALA A 425 -13.86 -4.98 7.79
C ALA A 425 -12.49 -4.49 7.32
N TYR A 426 -12.19 -4.76 6.05
CA TYR A 426 -10.91 -4.46 5.41
C TYR A 426 -11.12 -3.92 4.01
N GLY A 427 -10.17 -3.14 3.52
CA GLY A 427 -10.18 -2.66 2.15
C GLY A 427 -8.88 -1.98 1.79
N ALA A 428 -8.62 -1.85 0.49
CA ALA A 428 -7.39 -1.28 -0.01
C ALA A 428 -7.21 0.17 0.45
N ILE A 429 -5.96 0.56 0.71
CA ILE A 429 -5.55 1.93 1.02
C ILE A 429 -4.49 2.36 0.00
N TRP A 430 -4.22 3.67 -0.11
CA TRP A 430 -3.24 4.18 -1.08
C TRP A 430 -1.82 3.61 -0.89
N ASP A 431 -1.48 3.19 0.31
CA ASP A 431 -0.14 2.74 0.70
C ASP A 431 -0.06 1.26 1.07
N SER A 432 -1.09 0.47 0.76
CA SER A 432 -1.10 -0.98 0.97
C SER A 432 -0.33 -1.76 -0.07
#